data_AF-W7D3F8-F1
#
_entry.id   AF-W7D3F8-F1
#
_cell.length_a   1.000
_cell.length_b   1.000
_cell.length_c   1.000
_cell.angle_alpha   90.00
_cell.angle_beta   90.00
_cell.angle_gamma   90.00
#
_symmetry.space_group_name_H-M   'P 1'
#
loop_
_entity.id
_entity.type
_entity.pdbx_description
1 polymer ?
#
loop_
_entity_poly.entity_id
_entity_poly.type
_entity_poly.pdbx_seq_one_letter_code
_entity_poly.pdbx_strand_id
1 'polypeptide(L)'
;MGQQDVQERLEMKKLGMEHLAQFNELLRYVFQVTNQDLQEVGWEEDEIEQAKRPVLRKADVVGWFDGDKLVSQMAVYPMQVNIFGEIYKMGGVTGVGTYPEYANFGLMHRLMRQSLKEMRDREQTISYLYPYSIPYYRRKGWEIISDVMTFSIKDTQLPENVPVSGMVERLDIEHEDVLKTYNRFAQNQHVAMIRDSLAWEEYWRWEREEMIAAVYYDEAGEPQGFMYYWIADDIFHMKEMVYLTREARHGLWNFISAHFSMVTHVKGKLYTSEPIAFLMEDSDITETIHPYYMARIVDVEGFFKKYPFLEKQADFHFVVTDSLLEWNQGIFHFQWDADGNVSIGKEAHGEAVEIDIQTLTTMFFGYKRPKYLRKIGRIMANDTTIKQLEKMIPNETPYFSDYF
;
A
#
# COMPACT_ATOMS: atom_id res chain seq x y z
N MET A 1 34.02 -11.62 24.04
CA MET A 1 33.68 -11.90 22.63
C MET A 1 33.57 -10.57 21.93
N GLY A 2 34.37 -10.36 20.89
CA GLY A 2 34.30 -9.15 20.08
C GLY A 2 33.08 -9.16 19.17
N GLN A 3 32.72 -8.00 18.62
CA GLN A 3 31.65 -7.88 17.62
C GLN A 3 31.89 -8.75 16.36
N GLN A 4 33.16 -9.01 16.01
CA GLN A 4 33.53 -9.91 14.92
C GLN A 4 33.18 -11.38 15.21
N ASP A 5 33.46 -11.87 16.42
CA ASP A 5 33.13 -13.25 16.82
C ASP A 5 31.63 -13.55 16.75
N VAL A 6 30.79 -12.52 16.97
CA VAL A 6 29.33 -12.65 16.90
C VAL A 6 28.86 -12.72 15.46
N GLN A 7 29.44 -11.96 14.52
CA GLN A 7 29.01 -12.00 13.12
C GLN A 7 29.35 -13.32 12.41
N GLU A 8 30.49 -13.94 12.76
CA GLU A 8 30.96 -15.17 12.12
C GLU A 8 30.09 -16.40 12.42
N ARG A 9 29.35 -16.39 13.54
CA ARG A 9 28.45 -17.48 13.93
C ARG A 9 26.99 -17.29 13.49
N LEU A 10 26.66 -16.15 12.87
CA LEU A 10 25.29 -15.89 12.43
C LEU A 10 25.00 -16.62 11.11
N GLU A 11 23.83 -17.25 11.03
CA GLU A 11 23.38 -17.98 9.84
C GLU A 11 22.02 -17.46 9.37
N MET A 12 21.88 -17.19 8.06
CA MET A 12 20.58 -16.82 7.47
C MET A 12 19.85 -18.09 7.03
N LYS A 13 18.60 -18.26 7.46
CA LYS A 13 17.77 -19.43 7.16
C LYS A 13 16.35 -19.01 6.81
N LYS A 14 15.63 -19.86 6.09
CA LYS A 14 14.17 -19.77 5.95
C LYS A 14 13.52 -20.26 7.24
N LEU A 15 12.44 -19.60 7.65
CA LEU A 15 11.68 -19.99 8.84
C LEU A 15 10.49 -20.84 8.42
N GLY A 16 10.41 -22.06 8.95
CA GLY A 16 9.19 -22.87 8.96
C GLY A 16 8.38 -22.73 10.25
N MET A 17 7.31 -23.52 10.34
CA MET A 17 6.39 -23.53 11.48
C MET A 17 7.07 -23.90 12.81
N GLU A 18 8.16 -24.66 12.77
CA GLU A 18 9.00 -24.99 13.92
C GLU A 18 9.62 -23.76 14.59
N HIS A 19 9.72 -22.63 13.87
CA HIS A 19 10.26 -21.36 14.40
C HIS A 19 9.17 -20.39 14.88
N LEU A 20 7.89 -20.77 14.86
CA LEU A 20 6.76 -19.88 15.16
C LEU A 20 6.87 -19.18 16.52
N ALA A 21 7.27 -19.92 17.55
CA ALA A 21 7.42 -19.35 18.89
C ALA A 21 8.45 -18.21 18.90
N GLN A 22 9.64 -18.45 18.32
CA GLN A 22 10.71 -17.45 18.25
C GLN A 22 10.32 -16.26 17.35
N PHE A 23 9.62 -16.53 16.25
CA PHE A 23 9.12 -15.48 15.35
C PHE A 23 8.16 -14.53 16.08
N ASN A 24 7.20 -15.08 16.82
CA ASN A 24 6.23 -14.29 17.58
C ASN A 24 6.89 -13.55 18.76
N GLU A 25 7.83 -14.19 19.46
CA GLU A 25 8.59 -13.57 20.55
C GLU A 25 9.35 -12.32 20.08
N LEU A 26 10.03 -12.42 18.92
CA LEU A 26 10.76 -11.30 18.35
C LEU A 26 9.81 -10.18 17.91
N LEU A 27 8.67 -10.50 17.27
CA LEU A 27 7.67 -9.49 16.91
C LEU A 27 7.12 -8.75 18.13
N ARG A 28 6.75 -9.48 19.19
CA ARG A 28 6.25 -8.89 20.43
C ARG A 28 7.26 -7.89 21.00
N TYR A 29 8.53 -8.26 21.00
CA TYR A 29 9.59 -7.39 21.48
C TYR A 29 9.74 -6.10 20.66
N VAL A 30 9.77 -6.21 19.33
CA VAL A 30 10.12 -5.09 18.44
C VAL A 30 8.95 -4.14 18.23
N PHE A 31 7.72 -4.66 18.17
CA PHE A 31 6.54 -3.84 17.87
C PHE A 31 5.90 -3.20 19.11
N GLN A 32 6.33 -3.57 20.32
CA GLN A 32 5.86 -2.97 21.59
C GLN A 32 4.35 -2.71 21.62
N VAL A 33 3.54 -3.62 21.08
CA VAL A 33 2.08 -3.45 21.08
C VAL A 33 1.67 -3.31 22.54
N THR A 34 1.19 -2.14 22.92
CA THR A 34 0.89 -1.88 24.32
C THR A 34 -0.43 -2.54 24.68
N ASN A 35 -0.59 -2.95 25.94
CA ASN A 35 -1.88 -3.50 26.42
C ASN A 35 -3.04 -2.52 26.23
N GLN A 36 -2.75 -1.21 26.12
CA GLN A 36 -3.76 -0.18 25.86
C GLN A 36 -4.23 -0.20 24.40
N ASP A 37 -3.32 -0.35 23.43
CA ASP A 37 -3.67 -0.50 22.01
C ASP A 37 -4.50 -1.77 21.79
N LEU A 38 -4.23 -2.85 22.53
CA LEU A 38 -4.96 -4.12 22.48
C LEU A 38 -6.34 -4.04 23.15
N GLN A 39 -6.45 -3.31 24.27
CA GLN A 39 -7.73 -3.07 24.95
C GLN A 39 -8.68 -2.17 24.13
N GLU A 40 -8.16 -1.22 23.34
CA GLU A 40 -9.00 -0.35 22.50
C GLU A 40 -9.66 -1.09 21.32
N VAL A 41 -9.08 -2.21 20.88
CA VAL A 41 -9.68 -3.13 19.88
C VAL A 41 -10.34 -4.36 20.50
N GLY A 42 -10.25 -4.56 21.82
CA GLY A 42 -10.94 -5.62 22.56
C GLY A 42 -10.23 -6.97 22.66
N TRP A 43 -8.91 -7.03 22.44
CA TRP A 43 -8.14 -8.28 22.35
C TRP A 43 -7.36 -8.61 23.64
N GLU A 44 -7.27 -9.89 24.02
CA GLU A 44 -6.42 -10.40 25.13
C GLU A 44 -5.05 -10.92 24.63
N GLU A 45 -4.07 -11.02 25.56
CA GLU A 45 -2.64 -11.31 25.26
C GLU A 45 -2.37 -12.62 24.47
N ASP A 46 -3.25 -13.63 24.60
CA ASP A 46 -3.15 -14.93 23.93
C ASP A 46 -3.56 -14.89 22.43
N GLU A 47 -4.30 -13.86 22.00
CA GLU A 47 -4.87 -13.79 20.66
C GLU A 47 -3.88 -13.26 19.61
N ILE A 48 -2.86 -12.49 20.02
CA ILE A 48 -1.73 -12.05 19.16
C ILE A 48 -0.96 -13.25 18.61
N GLU A 49 -0.81 -14.31 19.42
CA GLU A 49 -0.09 -15.52 19.05
C GLU A 49 -0.85 -16.36 18.01
N GLN A 50 -2.18 -16.31 18.06
CA GLN A 50 -3.06 -16.98 17.08
C GLN A 50 -3.19 -16.17 15.79
N ALA A 51 -3.31 -14.84 15.89
CA ALA A 51 -3.50 -13.93 14.75
C ALA A 51 -2.31 -13.89 13.77
N LYS A 52 -1.08 -14.21 14.23
CA LYS A 52 0.13 -14.19 13.38
C LYS A 52 0.60 -15.56 12.88
N ARG A 53 -0.08 -16.65 13.26
CA ARG A 53 0.11 -17.99 12.66
C ARG A 53 -0.02 -18.04 11.12
N PRO A 54 -0.91 -17.26 10.47
CA PRO A 54 -1.03 -17.23 9.02
C PRO A 54 0.22 -16.69 8.34
N VAL A 55 0.99 -15.79 8.98
CA VAL A 55 2.19 -15.18 8.39
C VAL A 55 3.19 -16.26 7.98
N LEU A 56 3.57 -17.16 8.89
CA LEU A 56 4.53 -18.23 8.58
C LEU A 56 3.98 -19.30 7.61
N ARG A 57 2.66 -19.38 7.41
CA ARG A 57 2.04 -20.32 6.47
C ARG A 57 1.92 -19.75 5.06
N LYS A 58 1.64 -18.44 4.97
CA LYS A 58 1.23 -17.77 3.74
C LYS A 58 2.30 -16.79 3.22
N ALA A 59 3.31 -16.45 4.02
CA ALA A 59 4.44 -15.60 3.66
C ALA A 59 5.73 -16.41 3.48
N ASP A 60 6.66 -15.87 2.70
CA ASP A 60 8.05 -16.28 2.74
C ASP A 60 8.76 -15.58 3.89
N VAL A 61 9.27 -16.35 4.84
CA VAL A 61 9.94 -15.80 6.02
C VAL A 61 11.40 -16.21 6.04
N VAL A 62 12.27 -15.20 6.19
CA VAL A 62 13.72 -15.36 6.30
C VAL A 62 14.22 -14.68 7.56
N GLY A 63 15.25 -15.24 8.19
CA GLY A 63 15.80 -14.68 9.42
C GLY A 63 17.25 -15.09 9.65
N TRP A 64 17.91 -14.33 10.53
CA TRP A 64 19.24 -14.63 11.06
C TRP A 64 19.14 -15.37 12.37
N PHE A 65 19.99 -16.37 12.54
CA PHE A 65 20.10 -17.17 13.74
C PHE A 65 21.48 -17.05 14.36
N ASP A 66 21.53 -17.01 15.69
CA ASP A 66 22.72 -17.19 16.51
C ASP A 66 22.62 -18.55 17.20
N GLY A 67 23.25 -19.58 16.62
CA GLY A 67 22.94 -20.97 16.94
C GLY A 67 21.50 -21.31 16.59
N ASP A 68 20.69 -21.66 17.59
CA ASP A 68 19.26 -21.97 17.45
C ASP A 68 18.35 -20.77 17.73
N LYS A 69 18.91 -19.63 18.19
CA LYS A 69 18.15 -18.42 18.53
C LYS A 69 17.93 -17.55 17.30
N LEU A 70 16.67 -17.26 16.96
CA LEU A 70 16.30 -16.26 15.95
C LEU A 70 16.61 -14.85 16.48
N VAL A 71 17.36 -14.06 15.69
CA VAL A 71 17.83 -12.72 16.11
C VAL A 71 17.37 -11.58 15.23
N SER A 72 16.97 -11.88 14.00
CA SER A 72 16.48 -10.90 13.02
C SER A 72 15.57 -11.62 12.03
N GLN A 73 14.47 -11.00 11.60
CA GLN A 73 13.54 -11.65 10.69
C GLN A 73 12.84 -10.65 9.76
N MET A 74 12.33 -11.16 8.64
CA MET A 74 11.50 -10.45 7.68
C MET A 74 10.57 -11.45 7.00
N ALA A 75 9.32 -11.04 6.75
CA ALA A 75 8.34 -11.82 6.01
C ALA A 75 7.91 -11.09 4.73
N VAL A 76 7.57 -11.84 3.69
CA VAL A 76 7.05 -11.34 2.42
C VAL A 76 5.76 -12.05 2.06
N TYR A 77 4.65 -11.31 2.04
CA TYR A 77 3.38 -11.80 1.53
C TYR A 77 3.34 -11.76 0.00
N PRO A 78 2.93 -12.86 -0.66
CA PRO A 78 2.61 -12.83 -2.07
C PRO A 78 1.22 -12.25 -2.27
N MET A 79 1.16 -11.03 -2.79
CA MET A 79 -0.08 -10.29 -3.03
C MET A 79 -0.16 -9.82 -4.48
N GLN A 80 -1.29 -9.25 -4.86
CA GLN A 80 -1.50 -8.64 -6.17
C GLN A 80 -2.07 -7.23 -6.00
N VAL A 81 -1.67 -6.32 -6.88
CA VAL A 81 -2.17 -4.94 -6.90
C VAL A 81 -2.46 -4.51 -8.33
N ASN A 82 -3.35 -3.55 -8.47
CA ASN A 82 -3.65 -2.90 -9.74
C ASN A 82 -2.73 -1.70 -9.96
N ILE A 83 -2.03 -1.65 -11.09
CA ILE A 83 -1.24 -0.51 -11.52
C ILE A 83 -1.84 0.00 -12.84
N PHE A 84 -2.75 0.98 -12.76
CA PHE A 84 -3.37 1.64 -13.91
C PHE A 84 -4.07 0.63 -14.87
N GLY A 85 -4.81 -0.31 -14.29
CA GLY A 85 -5.53 -1.37 -15.01
C GLY A 85 -4.77 -2.69 -15.15
N GLU A 86 -3.45 -2.70 -14.93
CA GLU A 86 -2.62 -3.91 -15.04
C GLU A 86 -2.38 -4.57 -13.68
N ILE A 87 -2.51 -5.90 -13.61
CA ILE A 87 -2.33 -6.64 -12.36
C ILE A 87 -0.87 -7.07 -12.18
N TYR A 88 -0.26 -6.57 -11.11
CA TYR A 88 1.12 -6.85 -10.74
C TYR A 88 1.19 -7.81 -9.57
N LYS A 89 2.10 -8.80 -9.66
CA LYS A 89 2.54 -9.57 -8.50
C LYS A 89 3.36 -8.64 -7.60
N MET A 90 2.95 -8.55 -6.34
CA MET A 90 3.52 -7.64 -5.35
C MET A 90 4.03 -8.43 -4.14
N GLY A 91 5.22 -8.09 -3.65
CA GLY A 91 5.78 -8.62 -2.41
C GLY A 91 5.50 -7.68 -1.22
N GLY A 92 4.56 -8.05 -0.35
CA GLY A 92 4.19 -7.27 0.83
C GLY A 92 5.15 -7.53 1.98
N VAL A 93 6.00 -6.56 2.33
CA VAL A 93 6.99 -6.72 3.41
C VAL A 93 6.33 -6.48 4.76
N THR A 94 6.41 -7.47 5.64
CA THR A 94 5.91 -7.41 7.02
C THR A 94 6.86 -8.09 8.00
N GLY A 95 6.55 -8.01 9.29
CA GLY A 95 7.21 -8.77 10.35
C GLY A 95 8.69 -8.45 10.50
N VAL A 96 9.10 -7.25 10.08
CA VAL A 96 10.49 -6.80 10.09
C VAL A 96 10.92 -6.53 11.54
N GLY A 97 11.93 -7.25 12.02
CA GLY A 97 12.44 -7.04 13.38
C GLY A 97 13.87 -7.53 13.58
N THR A 98 14.57 -6.96 14.56
CA THR A 98 15.89 -7.40 15.00
C THR A 98 16.05 -7.09 16.48
N TYR A 99 16.49 -8.07 17.28
CA TYR A 99 16.78 -7.82 18.69
C TYR A 99 17.89 -6.76 18.84
N PRO A 100 17.78 -5.85 19.81
CA PRO A 100 18.65 -4.68 19.91
C PRO A 100 20.12 -5.03 20.18
N GLU A 101 20.40 -6.14 20.87
CA GLU A 101 21.77 -6.63 21.05
C GLU A 101 22.45 -7.11 19.75
N TYR A 102 21.67 -7.29 18.67
CA TYR A 102 22.13 -7.58 17.31
C TYR A 102 21.93 -6.41 16.34
N ALA A 103 21.49 -5.25 16.84
CA ALA A 103 21.38 -4.05 16.01
C ALA A 103 22.77 -3.60 15.51
N ASN A 104 22.80 -2.86 14.39
CA ASN A 104 24.01 -2.33 13.75
C ASN A 104 24.98 -3.36 13.12
N PHE A 105 24.69 -4.65 13.14
CA PHE A 105 25.45 -5.66 12.37
C PHE A 105 25.06 -5.74 10.88
N GLY A 106 24.17 -4.88 10.40
CA GLY A 106 23.70 -4.89 9.01
C GLY A 106 22.79 -6.08 8.66
N LEU A 107 22.28 -6.82 9.65
CA LEU A 107 21.46 -8.03 9.45
C LEU A 107 20.23 -7.77 8.58
N MET A 108 19.46 -6.75 8.94
CA MET A 108 18.24 -6.39 8.22
C MET A 108 18.50 -5.98 6.77
N HIS A 109 19.61 -5.29 6.51
CA HIS A 109 19.98 -4.93 5.13
C HIS A 109 20.22 -6.18 4.27
N ARG A 110 20.86 -7.21 4.83
CA ARG A 110 21.10 -8.49 4.15
C ARG A 110 19.80 -9.28 3.97
N LEU A 111 18.91 -9.28 4.97
CA LEU A 111 17.58 -9.90 4.84
C LEU A 111 16.77 -9.24 3.73
N MET A 112 16.67 -7.91 3.72
CA MET A 112 15.96 -7.18 2.67
C MET A 112 16.51 -7.49 1.27
N ARG A 113 17.83 -7.50 1.11
CA ARG A 113 18.45 -7.84 -0.18
C ARG A 113 18.12 -9.26 -0.62
N GLN A 114 18.17 -10.22 0.30
CA GLN A 114 17.81 -11.61 0.01
C GLN A 114 16.33 -11.73 -0.36
N SER A 115 15.42 -11.14 0.42
CA SER A 115 13.98 -11.15 0.15
C SER A 115 13.64 -10.51 -1.19
N LEU A 116 14.25 -9.37 -1.54
CA LEU A 116 14.05 -8.71 -2.83
C LEU A 116 14.58 -9.55 -4.01
N LYS A 117 15.65 -10.31 -3.80
CA LYS A 117 16.12 -11.28 -4.80
C LYS A 117 15.08 -12.38 -5.00
N GLU A 118 14.56 -12.95 -3.91
CA GLU A 118 13.52 -13.99 -4.00
C GLU A 118 12.22 -13.46 -4.62
N MET A 119 11.84 -12.21 -4.34
CA MET A 119 10.72 -11.54 -5.02
C MET A 119 10.94 -11.48 -6.53
N ARG A 120 12.13 -11.08 -6.98
CA ARG A 120 12.49 -11.05 -8.40
C ARG A 120 12.42 -12.44 -9.03
N ASP A 121 12.97 -13.46 -8.38
CA ASP A 121 12.95 -14.85 -8.85
C ASP A 121 11.50 -15.37 -9.01
N ARG A 122 10.53 -14.76 -8.30
CA ARG A 122 9.10 -15.07 -8.34
C ARG A 122 8.27 -14.11 -9.21
N GLU A 123 8.94 -13.23 -9.96
CA GLU A 123 8.33 -12.19 -10.80
C GLU A 123 7.47 -11.18 -10.02
N GLN A 124 7.73 -11.01 -8.71
CA GLN A 124 7.18 -9.90 -7.94
C GLN A 124 8.03 -8.66 -8.24
N THR A 125 7.61 -7.91 -9.25
CA THR A 125 8.39 -6.78 -9.79
C THR A 125 8.25 -5.51 -8.94
N ILE A 126 7.35 -5.52 -7.96
CA ILE A 126 7.11 -4.42 -7.02
C ILE A 126 6.93 -4.96 -5.60
N SER A 127 7.23 -4.12 -4.61
CA SER A 127 7.09 -4.44 -3.19
C SER A 127 6.46 -3.29 -2.44
N TYR A 128 5.48 -3.57 -1.58
CA TYR A 128 4.84 -2.58 -0.71
C TYR A 128 5.19 -2.84 0.75
N LEU A 129 5.15 -1.78 1.57
CA LEU A 129 5.24 -1.86 3.02
C LEU A 129 4.58 -0.68 3.71
N TYR A 130 4.13 -0.94 4.94
CA TYR A 130 3.80 0.11 5.90
C TYR A 130 5.06 0.55 6.66
N PRO A 131 5.46 1.84 6.62
CA PRO A 131 6.75 2.26 7.15
C PRO A 131 6.71 2.61 8.64
N TYR A 132 7.32 1.79 9.50
CA TYR A 132 7.62 2.23 10.88
C TYR A 132 8.64 3.40 10.91
N SER A 133 9.49 3.50 9.88
CA SER A 133 10.46 4.58 9.72
C SER A 133 10.71 4.86 8.24
N ILE A 134 10.04 5.89 7.72
CA ILE A 134 10.20 6.34 6.33
C ILE A 134 11.69 6.57 5.97
N PRO A 135 12.51 7.28 6.77
CA PRO A 135 13.92 7.49 6.44
C PRO A 135 14.72 6.18 6.32
N TYR A 136 14.38 5.16 7.12
CA TYR A 136 15.05 3.86 7.07
C TYR A 136 14.78 3.15 5.74
N TYR A 137 13.51 2.99 5.37
CA TYR A 137 13.11 2.32 4.14
C TYR A 137 13.47 3.13 2.88
N ARG A 138 13.44 4.46 2.95
CA ARG A 138 13.88 5.33 1.86
C ARG A 138 15.36 5.16 1.53
N ARG A 139 16.23 5.01 2.53
CA ARG A 139 17.65 4.65 2.30
C ARG A 139 17.81 3.26 1.68
N LYS A 140 16.81 2.40 1.81
CA LYS A 140 16.74 1.08 1.18
C LYS A 140 15.92 1.09 -0.11
N GLY A 141 15.63 2.26 -0.68
CA GLY A 141 15.06 2.47 -2.00
C GLY A 141 13.53 2.32 -2.13
N TRP A 142 12.81 2.22 -1.02
CA TRP A 142 11.36 2.45 -1.04
C TRP A 142 11.05 3.95 -1.11
N GLU A 143 9.88 4.30 -1.64
CA GLU A 143 9.37 5.68 -1.58
C GLU A 143 7.85 5.68 -1.39
N ILE A 144 7.31 6.77 -0.86
CA ILE A 144 5.87 6.93 -0.63
C ILE A 144 5.11 6.87 -1.96
N ILE A 145 3.98 6.17 -1.94
CA ILE A 145 3.06 6.06 -3.08
C ILE A 145 1.61 6.40 -2.76
N SER A 146 1.22 6.44 -1.49
CA SER A 146 -0.14 6.79 -1.09
C SER A 146 -0.14 7.59 0.21
N ASP A 147 -1.20 8.37 0.37
CA ASP A 147 -1.54 9.07 1.59
C ASP A 147 -2.84 8.51 2.17
N VAL A 148 -3.02 8.66 3.47
CA VAL A 148 -4.32 8.55 4.13
C VAL A 148 -4.70 9.94 4.63
N MET A 149 -5.89 10.37 4.26
CA MET A 149 -6.48 11.59 4.80
C MET A 149 -7.50 11.24 5.87
N THR A 150 -7.59 12.05 6.91
CA THR A 150 -8.70 11.96 7.88
C THR A 150 -9.48 13.25 7.88
N PHE A 151 -10.79 13.16 8.10
CA PHE A 151 -11.66 14.32 8.14
C PHE A 151 -12.58 14.28 9.37
N SER A 152 -13.05 15.44 9.78
CA SER A 152 -14.08 15.61 10.79
C SER A 152 -15.08 16.65 10.31
N ILE A 153 -16.34 16.24 10.16
CA ILE A 153 -17.46 17.06 9.69
C ILE A 153 -18.48 17.14 10.83
N LYS A 154 -18.97 18.34 11.16
CA LYS A 154 -20.07 18.48 12.13
C LYS A 154 -21.39 18.03 11.52
N ASP A 155 -22.31 17.59 12.36
CA ASP A 155 -23.71 17.33 11.99
C ASP A 155 -24.33 18.46 11.15
N THR A 156 -24.12 19.73 11.51
CA THR A 156 -24.63 20.90 10.79
C THR A 156 -23.97 21.15 9.43
N GLN A 157 -22.88 20.44 9.14
CA GLN A 157 -22.13 20.53 7.88
C GLN A 157 -22.37 19.32 6.97
N LEU A 158 -23.27 18.41 7.38
CA LEU A 158 -23.62 17.26 6.55
C LEU A 158 -24.29 17.73 5.26
N PRO A 159 -23.94 17.10 4.11
CA PRO A 159 -24.47 17.51 2.82
C PRO A 159 -25.99 17.32 2.77
N GLU A 160 -26.65 18.20 2.00
CA GLU A 160 -28.07 18.04 1.70
C GLU A 160 -28.35 16.70 1.01
N ASN A 161 -29.57 16.20 1.21
CA ASN A 161 -30.00 14.95 0.60
C ASN A 161 -30.09 15.11 -0.93
N VAL A 162 -29.37 14.26 -1.66
CA VAL A 162 -29.40 14.22 -3.13
C VAL A 162 -30.31 13.06 -3.56
N PRO A 163 -31.40 13.29 -4.31
CA PRO A 163 -32.26 12.20 -4.77
C PRO A 163 -31.48 11.14 -5.58
N VAL A 164 -31.64 9.87 -5.20
CA VAL A 164 -31.09 8.68 -5.86
C VAL A 164 -32.22 7.68 -6.09
N SER A 165 -32.13 6.82 -7.10
CA SER A 165 -33.17 5.82 -7.39
C SER A 165 -32.97 4.51 -6.60
N GLY A 166 -31.72 4.23 -6.23
CA GLY A 166 -31.35 3.08 -5.41
C GLY A 166 -31.66 3.19 -3.92
N MET A 167 -31.18 2.22 -3.14
CA MET A 167 -31.37 2.14 -1.69
C MET A 167 -30.11 1.65 -0.97
N VAL A 168 -30.05 1.88 0.34
CA VAL A 168 -28.96 1.39 1.19
C VAL A 168 -29.48 0.29 2.12
N GLU A 169 -28.79 -0.84 2.16
CA GLU A 169 -29.02 -1.93 3.09
C GLU A 169 -27.82 -2.08 4.04
N ARG A 170 -28.09 -2.47 5.29
CA ARG A 170 -27.03 -2.77 6.27
C ARG A 170 -26.78 -4.27 6.28
N LEU A 171 -25.54 -4.65 6.03
CA LEU A 171 -25.11 -6.03 5.90
C LEU A 171 -23.89 -6.29 6.80
N ASP A 172 -23.56 -7.58 6.91
CA ASP A 172 -22.31 -8.02 7.51
C ASP A 172 -21.11 -7.52 6.69
N ILE A 173 -19.99 -7.24 7.36
CA ILE A 173 -18.76 -6.74 6.72
C ILE A 173 -18.15 -7.74 5.73
N GLU A 174 -18.42 -9.05 5.90
CA GLU A 174 -17.97 -10.12 5.02
C GLU A 174 -19.02 -10.52 3.98
N HIS A 175 -20.14 -9.78 3.86
CA HIS A 175 -21.21 -10.11 2.91
C HIS A 175 -20.70 -10.16 1.47
N GLU A 176 -21.21 -11.11 0.67
CA GLU A 176 -20.70 -11.37 -0.68
C GLU A 176 -20.73 -10.13 -1.60
N ASP A 177 -21.73 -9.28 -1.45
CA ASP A 177 -21.88 -8.06 -2.26
C ASP A 177 -20.83 -7.02 -1.93
N VAL A 178 -20.40 -6.92 -0.67
CA VAL A 178 -19.26 -6.08 -0.28
C VAL A 178 -18.00 -6.56 -0.99
N LEU A 179 -17.74 -7.87 -0.94
CA LEU A 179 -16.58 -8.49 -1.58
C LEU A 179 -16.60 -8.29 -3.11
N LYS A 180 -17.76 -8.52 -3.76
CA LYS A 180 -17.96 -8.30 -5.20
C LYS A 180 -17.75 -6.84 -5.59
N THR A 181 -18.29 -5.89 -4.83
CA THR A 181 -18.13 -4.46 -5.09
C THR A 181 -16.68 -4.02 -4.93
N TYR A 182 -15.99 -4.45 -3.87
CA TYR A 182 -14.55 -4.18 -3.71
C TYR A 182 -13.74 -4.78 -4.87
N ASN A 183 -14.02 -6.01 -5.27
CA ASN A 183 -13.33 -6.64 -6.40
C ASN A 183 -13.51 -5.84 -7.69
N ARG A 184 -14.73 -5.38 -8.02
CA ARG A 184 -14.97 -4.51 -9.19
C ARG A 184 -14.23 -3.18 -9.07
N PHE A 185 -14.18 -2.60 -7.87
CA PHE A 185 -13.48 -1.35 -7.60
C PHE A 185 -11.97 -1.50 -7.78
N ALA A 186 -11.35 -2.48 -7.13
CA ALA A 186 -9.91 -2.71 -7.17
C ALA A 186 -9.38 -3.04 -8.58
N GLN A 187 -10.21 -3.63 -9.45
CA GLN A 187 -9.87 -3.86 -10.86
C GLN A 187 -9.79 -2.58 -11.69
N ASN A 188 -10.36 -1.47 -11.23
CA ASN A 188 -10.37 -0.19 -11.93
C ASN A 188 -9.69 0.94 -11.14
N GLN A 189 -9.07 0.62 -10.01
CA GLN A 189 -8.50 1.62 -9.12
C GLN A 189 -6.97 1.45 -9.04
N HIS A 190 -6.24 2.46 -9.49
CA HIS A 190 -4.78 2.49 -9.41
C HIS A 190 -4.29 2.32 -7.95
N VAL A 191 -3.26 1.51 -7.78
CA VAL A 191 -2.58 1.09 -6.53
C VAL A 191 -3.38 0.11 -5.66
N ALA A 192 -4.67 -0.05 -5.88
CA ALA A 192 -5.53 -0.88 -5.04
C ALA A 192 -5.07 -2.34 -4.97
N MET A 193 -5.22 -2.95 -3.80
CA MET A 193 -4.95 -4.37 -3.61
C MET A 193 -6.01 -5.22 -4.29
N ILE A 194 -5.59 -6.26 -5.01
CA ILE A 194 -6.50 -7.33 -5.41
C ILE A 194 -6.59 -8.31 -4.25
N ARG A 195 -7.66 -8.18 -3.46
CA ARG A 195 -7.82 -8.94 -2.22
C ARG A 195 -8.19 -10.39 -2.48
N ASP A 196 -7.28 -11.29 -2.10
CA ASP A 196 -7.59 -12.70 -1.91
C ASP A 196 -7.95 -12.97 -0.43
N SER A 197 -8.09 -14.25 -0.06
CA SER A 197 -8.38 -14.62 1.33
C SER A 197 -7.34 -14.16 2.35
N LEU A 198 -6.06 -14.06 1.96
CA LEU A 198 -4.99 -13.58 2.85
C LEU A 198 -5.15 -12.08 3.07
N ALA A 199 -5.36 -11.32 1.99
CA ALA A 199 -5.52 -9.88 2.07
C ALA A 199 -6.77 -9.47 2.87
N TRP A 200 -7.90 -10.16 2.71
CA TRP A 200 -9.09 -9.94 3.53
C TRP A 200 -8.86 -10.27 5.01
N GLU A 201 -8.15 -11.36 5.30
CA GLU A 201 -7.80 -11.73 6.67
C GLU A 201 -6.89 -10.68 7.33
N GLU A 202 -5.92 -10.11 6.60
CA GLU A 202 -5.08 -9.00 7.11
C GLU A 202 -5.89 -7.72 7.31
N TYR A 203 -6.76 -7.37 6.35
CA TYR A 203 -7.57 -6.16 6.40
C TYR A 203 -8.48 -6.10 7.64
N TRP A 204 -8.99 -7.26 8.08
CA TRP A 204 -9.89 -7.36 9.24
C TRP A 204 -9.20 -7.70 10.56
N ARG A 205 -7.90 -8.01 10.55
CA ARG A 205 -7.22 -8.59 11.72
C ARG A 205 -7.27 -7.72 12.98
N TRP A 206 -7.27 -6.39 12.83
CA TRP A 206 -7.14 -5.43 13.93
C TRP A 206 -8.39 -4.56 14.07
N GLU A 207 -9.52 -5.07 13.60
CA GLU A 207 -10.72 -4.30 13.40
C GLU A 207 -11.79 -4.63 14.45
N ARG A 208 -12.70 -3.67 14.70
CA ARG A 208 -13.75 -3.80 15.71
C ARG A 208 -14.84 -4.78 15.28
N GLU A 209 -15.31 -5.61 16.21
CA GLU A 209 -16.44 -6.53 15.98
C GLU A 209 -17.76 -5.82 15.67
N GLU A 210 -17.94 -4.58 16.14
CA GLU A 210 -19.20 -3.82 16.00
C GLU A 210 -19.39 -3.15 14.62
N MET A 211 -18.47 -3.35 13.68
CA MET A 211 -18.56 -2.72 12.37
C MET A 211 -19.68 -3.29 11.50
N ILE A 212 -20.30 -2.41 10.73
CA ILE A 212 -21.39 -2.73 9.81
C ILE A 212 -21.00 -2.24 8.41
N ALA A 213 -21.38 -2.99 7.38
CA ALA A 213 -21.34 -2.51 6.00
C ALA A 213 -22.69 -1.90 5.60
N ALA A 214 -22.70 -0.62 5.23
CA ALA A 214 -23.82 -0.01 4.52
C ALA A 214 -23.57 -0.17 3.01
N VAL A 215 -24.38 -0.96 2.31
CA VAL A 215 -24.23 -1.26 0.88
C VAL A 215 -25.32 -0.54 0.11
N TYR A 216 -24.92 0.23 -0.91
CA TYR A 216 -25.82 0.89 -1.84
C TYR A 216 -26.09 0.01 -3.06
N TYR A 217 -27.37 -0.23 -3.33
CA TYR A 217 -27.88 -0.93 -4.50
C TYR A 217 -28.58 0.06 -5.43
N ASP A 218 -28.33 -0.03 -6.74
CA ASP A 218 -29.04 0.75 -7.75
C ASP A 218 -30.48 0.23 -8.01
N GLU A 219 -31.20 0.87 -8.93
CA GLU A 219 -32.57 0.47 -9.31
C GLU A 219 -32.67 -0.98 -9.85
N ALA A 220 -31.58 -1.52 -10.40
CA ALA A 220 -31.53 -2.90 -10.89
C ALA A 220 -31.23 -3.91 -9.76
N GLY A 221 -30.96 -3.44 -8.54
CA GLY A 221 -30.57 -4.29 -7.41
C GLY A 221 -29.11 -4.71 -7.45
N GLU A 222 -28.25 -4.01 -8.20
CA GLU A 222 -26.81 -4.30 -8.27
C GLU A 222 -26.04 -3.45 -7.24
N PRO A 223 -25.09 -4.04 -6.49
CA PRO A 223 -24.33 -3.30 -5.49
C PRO A 223 -23.29 -2.39 -6.15
N GLN A 224 -23.45 -1.08 -5.99
CA GLN A 224 -22.59 -0.06 -6.63
C GLN A 224 -21.68 0.67 -5.64
N GLY A 225 -21.79 0.43 -4.34
CA GLY A 225 -20.88 0.98 -3.34
C GLY A 225 -21.16 0.45 -1.96
N PHE A 226 -20.19 0.57 -1.06
CA PHE A 226 -20.37 0.27 0.35
C PHE A 226 -19.57 1.24 1.22
N MET A 227 -19.91 1.25 2.51
CA MET A 227 -19.17 1.93 3.55
C MET A 227 -19.09 1.04 4.78
N TYR A 228 -17.90 0.93 5.37
CA TYR A 228 -17.74 0.35 6.70
C TYR A 228 -17.83 1.45 7.75
N TYR A 229 -18.71 1.25 8.73
CA TYR A 229 -18.92 2.24 9.79
C TYR A 229 -19.32 1.62 11.11
N TRP A 230 -19.19 2.42 12.17
CA TRP A 230 -19.79 2.19 13.48
C TRP A 230 -20.18 3.54 14.11
N ILE A 231 -21.00 3.51 15.16
CA ILE A 231 -21.39 4.71 15.90
C ILE A 231 -21.00 4.52 17.36
N ALA A 232 -20.21 5.46 17.90
CA ALA A 232 -19.80 5.48 19.29
C ALA A 232 -19.64 6.93 19.74
N ASP A 233 -19.95 7.23 21.01
CA ASP A 233 -19.77 8.56 21.62
C ASP A 233 -20.39 9.72 20.80
N ASP A 234 -21.60 9.52 20.26
CA ASP A 234 -22.30 10.45 19.36
C ASP A 234 -21.48 10.84 18.11
N ILE A 235 -20.60 9.95 17.64
CA ILE A 235 -19.79 10.12 16.42
C ILE A 235 -20.09 8.99 15.45
N PHE A 236 -20.36 9.35 14.20
CA PHE A 236 -20.37 8.41 13.08
C PHE A 236 -18.93 8.20 12.61
N HIS A 237 -18.39 6.99 12.79
CA HIS A 237 -17.05 6.65 12.37
C HIS A 237 -17.11 5.91 11.02
N MET A 238 -16.53 6.52 9.99
CA MET A 238 -16.40 5.92 8.66
C MET A 238 -14.97 5.39 8.45
N LYS A 239 -14.80 4.06 8.49
CA LYS A 239 -13.50 3.45 8.22
C LYS A 239 -13.08 3.65 6.76
N GLU A 240 -14.00 3.37 5.86
CA GLU A 240 -13.77 3.36 4.42
C GLU A 240 -15.11 3.48 3.69
N MET A 241 -15.09 4.19 2.57
CA MET A 241 -16.19 4.23 1.61
C MET A 241 -15.64 3.87 0.23
N VAL A 242 -16.26 2.89 -0.42
CA VAL A 242 -15.94 2.46 -1.79
C VAL A 242 -17.19 2.64 -2.64
N TYR A 243 -17.05 3.24 -3.81
CA TYR A 243 -18.17 3.43 -4.74
C TYR A 243 -17.69 3.31 -6.18
N LEU A 244 -18.55 2.75 -7.03
CA LEU A 244 -18.33 2.57 -8.48
C LEU A 244 -19.01 3.66 -9.30
N THR A 245 -20.02 4.32 -8.71
CA THR A 245 -20.81 5.35 -9.39
C THR A 245 -20.95 6.59 -8.51
N ARG A 246 -21.18 7.74 -9.15
CA ARG A 246 -21.52 8.98 -8.43
C ARG A 246 -22.80 8.83 -7.62
N GLU A 247 -23.78 8.09 -8.13
CA GLU A 247 -25.04 7.86 -7.46
C GLU A 247 -24.85 7.07 -6.15
N ALA A 248 -24.00 6.04 -6.15
CA ALA A 248 -23.68 5.29 -4.95
C ALA A 248 -23.03 6.16 -3.87
N ARG A 249 -22.09 7.06 -4.27
CA ARG A 249 -21.52 8.05 -3.34
C ARG A 249 -22.61 8.93 -2.74
N HIS A 250 -23.53 9.46 -3.54
CA HIS A 250 -24.65 10.26 -3.04
C HIS A 250 -25.56 9.46 -2.10
N GLY A 251 -25.92 8.22 -2.46
CA GLY A 251 -26.75 7.36 -1.63
C GLY A 251 -26.12 7.02 -0.27
N LEU A 252 -24.82 6.77 -0.24
CA LEU A 252 -24.08 6.53 1.01
C LEU A 252 -23.97 7.80 1.86
N TRP A 253 -23.76 8.98 1.27
CA TRP A 253 -23.80 10.24 2.03
C TRP A 253 -25.20 10.59 2.55
N ASN A 254 -26.26 10.31 1.78
CA ASN A 254 -27.64 10.44 2.27
C ASN A 254 -27.88 9.54 3.49
N PHE A 255 -27.34 8.32 3.46
CA PHE A 255 -27.42 7.39 4.58
C PHE A 255 -26.66 7.93 5.81
N ILE A 256 -25.47 8.51 5.63
CA ILE A 256 -24.76 9.19 6.72
C ILE A 256 -25.62 10.34 7.29
N SER A 257 -26.15 11.22 6.43
CA SER A 257 -26.99 12.36 6.82
C SER A 257 -28.27 11.94 7.55
N ALA A 258 -28.82 10.76 7.28
CA ALA A 258 -29.98 10.23 8.01
C ALA A 258 -29.69 9.96 9.51
N HIS A 259 -28.42 9.88 9.90
CA HIS A 259 -28.01 9.74 11.30
C HIS A 259 -27.86 11.09 12.03
N PHE A 260 -28.21 12.23 11.40
CA PHE A 260 -28.08 13.58 11.97
C PHE A 260 -28.65 13.71 13.40
N SER A 261 -29.74 13.02 13.72
CA SER A 261 -30.33 13.07 15.07
C SER A 261 -29.58 12.28 16.15
N MET A 262 -28.61 11.45 15.74
CA MET A 262 -27.88 10.51 16.60
C MET A 262 -26.42 10.91 16.82
N VAL A 263 -25.87 11.80 15.98
CA VAL A 263 -24.44 12.11 15.97
C VAL A 263 -24.21 13.61 15.93
N THR A 264 -23.13 14.05 16.56
CA THR A 264 -22.65 15.42 16.52
C THR A 264 -21.58 15.61 15.43
N HIS A 265 -20.89 14.53 15.07
CA HIS A 265 -19.80 14.55 14.09
C HIS A 265 -19.79 13.28 13.24
N VAL A 266 -19.27 13.43 12.02
CA VAL A 266 -18.82 12.33 11.18
C VAL A 266 -17.30 12.43 11.07
N LYS A 267 -16.61 11.37 11.50
CA LYS A 267 -15.15 11.25 11.36
C LYS A 267 -14.84 10.10 10.44
N GLY A 268 -13.96 10.32 9.48
CA GLY A 268 -13.63 9.26 8.53
C GLY A 268 -12.23 9.32 7.97
N LYS A 269 -11.87 8.26 7.26
CA LYS A 269 -10.62 8.15 6.50
C LYS A 269 -10.90 8.12 5.00
N LEU A 270 -10.00 8.72 4.23
CA LEU A 270 -9.91 8.58 2.79
C LEU A 270 -8.54 7.98 2.49
N TYR A 271 -8.52 6.93 1.69
CA TYR A 271 -7.29 6.24 1.31
C TYR A 271 -6.73 6.74 -0.02
N THR A 272 -7.01 8.01 -0.32
CA THR A 272 -6.52 8.77 -1.47
C THR A 272 -5.99 10.12 -0.98
N SER A 273 -5.27 10.85 -1.84
CA SER A 273 -4.81 12.21 -1.55
C SER A 273 -5.80 13.30 -2.03
N GLU A 274 -7.07 12.95 -2.24
CA GLU A 274 -8.11 13.89 -2.71
C GLU A 274 -8.94 14.39 -1.53
N PRO A 275 -8.91 15.71 -1.23
CA PRO A 275 -9.66 16.27 -0.11
C PRO A 275 -11.17 16.15 -0.30
N ILE A 276 -11.88 15.68 0.73
CA ILE A 276 -13.34 15.59 0.67
C ILE A 276 -14.02 16.95 0.81
N ALA A 277 -13.36 17.97 1.36
CA ALA A 277 -13.89 19.32 1.49
C ALA A 277 -14.46 19.85 0.17
N PHE A 278 -13.81 19.55 -0.96
CA PHE A 278 -14.28 19.97 -2.29
C PHE A 278 -15.61 19.33 -2.72
N LEU A 279 -15.95 18.18 -2.15
CA LEU A 279 -17.20 17.47 -2.42
C LEU A 279 -18.33 17.88 -1.46
N MET A 280 -18.03 18.63 -0.40
CA MET A 280 -18.97 19.09 0.62
C MET A 280 -19.46 20.51 0.29
N GLU A 281 -20.72 20.80 0.62
CA GLU A 281 -21.29 22.15 0.45
C GLU A 281 -20.66 23.16 1.42
N ASP A 282 -20.54 22.77 2.69
CA ASP A 282 -19.68 23.46 3.65
C ASP A 282 -18.30 22.81 3.65
N SER A 283 -17.38 23.40 2.88
CA SER A 283 -16.00 22.94 2.76
C SER A 283 -15.10 23.42 3.92
N ASP A 284 -15.60 24.19 4.89
CA ASP A 284 -14.81 24.66 6.05
C ASP A 284 -14.69 23.54 7.10
N ILE A 285 -13.96 22.50 6.72
CA ILE A 285 -13.73 21.29 7.53
C ILE A 285 -12.24 21.06 7.76
N THR A 286 -11.92 20.35 8.83
CA THR A 286 -10.54 19.96 9.11
C THR A 286 -10.23 18.62 8.46
N GLU A 287 -9.21 18.61 7.60
CA GLU A 287 -8.61 17.41 7.03
C GLU A 287 -7.14 17.32 7.42
N THR A 288 -6.68 16.14 7.84
CA THR A 288 -5.25 15.85 8.02
C THR A 288 -4.79 14.91 6.92
N ILE A 289 -3.52 15.02 6.52
CA ILE A 289 -2.90 14.14 5.54
C ILE A 289 -1.65 13.50 6.12
N HIS A 290 -1.51 12.20 5.95
CA HIS A 290 -0.37 11.42 6.41
C HIS A 290 0.09 10.46 5.31
N PRO A 291 1.41 10.36 5.02
CA PRO A 291 1.93 9.28 4.20
C PRO A 291 1.52 7.93 4.77
N TYR A 292 0.97 7.06 3.93
CA TYR A 292 0.41 5.79 4.37
C TYR A 292 1.29 4.61 3.96
N TYR A 293 1.45 4.36 2.66
CA TYR A 293 2.24 3.24 2.16
C TYR A 293 3.42 3.69 1.31
N MET A 294 4.47 2.86 1.37
CA MET A 294 5.63 2.97 0.50
C MET A 294 5.67 1.78 -0.47
N ALA A 295 6.18 2.03 -1.67
CA ALA A 295 6.50 0.98 -2.63
C ALA A 295 7.98 1.05 -3.05
N ARG A 296 8.41 -0.02 -3.70
CA ARG A 296 9.70 -0.14 -4.36
C ARG A 296 9.56 -0.96 -5.62
N ILE A 297 10.14 -0.49 -6.72
CA ILE A 297 10.37 -1.32 -7.91
C ILE A 297 11.50 -2.33 -7.59
N VAL A 298 11.17 -3.61 -7.66
CA VAL A 298 12.09 -4.73 -7.37
C VAL A 298 12.91 -5.08 -8.62
N ASP A 299 12.26 -5.11 -9.78
CA ASP A 299 12.88 -5.37 -11.09
C ASP A 299 12.39 -4.31 -12.09
N VAL A 300 13.28 -3.39 -12.47
CA VAL A 300 12.95 -2.28 -13.39
C VAL A 300 12.52 -2.80 -14.77
N GLU A 301 13.16 -3.82 -15.31
CA GLU A 301 12.78 -4.38 -16.62
C GLU A 301 11.43 -5.09 -16.53
N GLY A 302 11.28 -5.95 -15.52
CA GLY A 302 10.03 -6.67 -15.28
C GLY A 302 8.86 -5.73 -15.01
N PHE A 303 9.10 -4.62 -14.31
CA PHE A 303 8.10 -3.59 -14.05
C PHE A 303 7.64 -2.92 -15.35
N PHE A 304 8.57 -2.42 -16.16
CA PHE A 304 8.21 -1.68 -17.37
C PHE A 304 7.64 -2.52 -18.49
N LYS A 305 7.98 -3.82 -18.58
CA LYS A 305 7.38 -4.74 -19.58
C LYS A 305 5.85 -4.81 -19.52
N LYS A 306 5.27 -4.59 -18.34
CA LYS A 306 3.82 -4.61 -18.12
C LYS A 306 3.20 -3.22 -17.95
N TYR A 307 4.03 -2.17 -17.91
CA TYR A 307 3.55 -0.86 -17.49
C TYR A 307 2.65 -0.26 -18.58
N PRO A 308 1.43 0.20 -18.24
CA PRO A 308 0.46 0.69 -19.23
C PRO A 308 0.78 2.15 -19.63
N PHE A 309 1.84 2.32 -20.41
CA PHE A 309 2.23 3.62 -20.95
C PHE A 309 1.12 4.22 -21.83
N LEU A 310 0.81 5.50 -21.64
CA LEU A 310 -0.16 6.23 -22.48
C LEU A 310 0.44 6.57 -23.86
N GLU A 311 1.67 7.07 -23.88
CA GLU A 311 2.43 7.32 -25.12
C GLU A 311 3.56 6.28 -25.26
N LYS A 312 3.57 5.59 -26.40
CA LYS A 312 4.51 4.51 -26.73
C LYS A 312 5.68 5.01 -27.57
N GLN A 313 6.29 6.09 -27.11
CA GLN A 313 7.46 6.70 -27.75
C GLN A 313 8.35 7.33 -26.68
N ALA A 314 9.65 7.08 -26.77
CA ALA A 314 10.67 7.70 -25.93
C ALA A 314 11.89 8.04 -26.78
N ASP A 315 12.28 9.31 -26.79
CA ASP A 315 13.57 9.74 -27.33
C ASP A 315 14.54 10.05 -26.17
N PHE A 316 14.56 9.14 -25.20
CA PHE A 316 15.37 9.23 -23.99
C PHE A 316 15.60 7.84 -23.40
N HIS A 317 16.57 7.76 -22.48
CA HIS A 317 16.81 6.59 -21.65
C HIS A 317 16.96 7.02 -20.18
N PHE A 318 16.64 6.10 -19.27
CA PHE A 318 16.91 6.29 -17.86
C PHE A 318 18.33 5.86 -17.51
N VAL A 319 18.99 6.62 -16.64
CA VAL A 319 20.19 6.22 -15.92
C VAL A 319 19.79 6.06 -14.46
N VAL A 320 19.47 4.82 -14.07
CA VAL A 320 18.91 4.50 -12.75
C VAL A 320 20.04 4.18 -11.77
N THR A 321 19.93 4.77 -10.58
CA THR A 321 20.78 4.43 -9.43
C THR A 321 19.99 3.64 -8.38
N ASP A 322 20.54 2.51 -7.95
CA ASP A 322 19.95 1.65 -6.92
C ASP A 322 21.04 1.09 -6.02
N SER A 323 21.09 1.58 -4.78
CA SER A 323 22.13 1.20 -3.82
C SER A 323 21.95 -0.19 -3.22
N LEU A 324 20.81 -0.85 -3.46
CA LEU A 324 20.48 -2.14 -2.86
C LEU A 324 20.50 -3.29 -3.86
N LEU A 325 20.00 -3.07 -5.08
CA LEU A 325 19.82 -4.11 -6.09
C LEU A 325 20.63 -3.80 -7.35
N GLU A 326 21.70 -4.57 -7.56
CA GLU A 326 22.64 -4.32 -8.67
C GLU A 326 22.00 -4.42 -10.06
N TRP A 327 20.92 -5.19 -10.24
CA TRP A 327 20.26 -5.36 -11.54
C TRP A 327 19.39 -4.18 -11.96
N ASN A 328 19.04 -3.30 -11.02
CA ASN A 328 18.32 -2.06 -11.30
C ASN A 328 19.28 -0.89 -11.59
N GLN A 329 20.60 -1.07 -11.37
CA GLN A 329 21.60 -0.06 -11.63
C GLN A 329 21.96 -0.02 -13.13
N GLY A 330 21.92 1.16 -13.74
CA GLY A 330 22.42 1.38 -15.10
C GLY A 330 21.40 1.98 -16.05
N ILE A 331 21.56 1.68 -17.35
CA ILE A 331 20.79 2.30 -18.43
C ILE A 331 19.56 1.47 -18.76
N PHE A 332 18.42 2.13 -18.99
CA PHE A 332 17.18 1.52 -19.43
C PHE A 332 16.56 2.37 -20.56
N HIS A 333 16.50 1.80 -21.75
CA HIS A 333 15.93 2.42 -22.94
C HIS A 333 14.65 1.69 -23.35
N PHE A 334 13.60 2.44 -23.67
CA PHE A 334 12.32 1.86 -24.08
C PHE A 334 12.20 1.81 -25.61
N GLN A 335 11.89 0.63 -26.13
CA GLN A 335 11.58 0.40 -27.54
C GLN A 335 10.20 -0.23 -27.63
N TRP A 336 9.41 0.18 -28.60
CA TRP A 336 8.09 -0.42 -28.86
C TRP A 336 8.07 -1.10 -30.21
N ASP A 337 7.44 -2.28 -30.27
CA ASP A 337 7.14 -2.95 -31.52
C ASP A 337 5.87 -2.39 -32.19
N ALA A 338 5.51 -2.94 -33.35
CA ALA A 338 4.34 -2.51 -34.11
C ALA A 338 3.00 -2.76 -33.39
N ASP A 339 2.97 -3.72 -32.46
CA ASP A 339 1.80 -4.04 -31.63
C ASP A 339 1.78 -3.17 -30.35
N GLY A 340 2.83 -2.38 -30.14
CA GLY A 340 3.01 -1.50 -29.00
C GLY A 340 3.43 -2.23 -27.73
N ASN A 341 4.04 -3.41 -27.83
CA ASN A 341 4.73 -4.05 -26.70
C ASN A 341 6.08 -3.39 -26.47
N VAL A 342 6.44 -3.19 -25.22
CA VAL A 342 7.71 -2.55 -24.85
C VAL A 342 8.81 -3.58 -24.61
N SER A 343 9.98 -3.34 -25.19
CA SER A 343 11.24 -3.99 -24.84
C SER A 343 12.19 -2.99 -24.20
N ILE A 344 12.96 -3.47 -23.22
CA ILE A 344 13.86 -2.64 -22.42
C ILE A 344 15.31 -2.94 -22.82
N GLY A 345 15.94 -2.00 -23.53
CA GLY A 345 17.35 -2.02 -23.88
C GLY A 345 18.26 -1.51 -22.75
N LYS A 346 19.55 -1.82 -22.84
CA LYS A 346 20.59 -1.38 -21.88
C LYS A 346 21.57 -0.36 -22.47
N GLU A 347 21.35 0.00 -23.72
CA GLU A 347 22.11 0.98 -24.47
C GLU A 347 21.54 2.39 -24.29
N ALA A 348 22.42 3.39 -24.38
CA ALA A 348 22.00 4.79 -24.38
C ALA A 348 21.28 5.13 -25.68
N HIS A 349 20.14 5.80 -25.57
CA HIS A 349 19.37 6.30 -26.70
C HIS A 349 18.71 7.63 -26.35
N GLY A 350 18.77 8.60 -27.25
CA GLY A 350 18.26 9.95 -27.01
C GLY A 350 18.89 10.61 -25.77
N GLU A 351 18.10 11.43 -25.09
CA GLU A 351 18.53 12.21 -23.92
C GLU A 351 18.61 11.35 -22.64
N ALA A 352 19.53 11.65 -21.74
CA ALA A 352 19.66 10.94 -20.46
C ALA A 352 18.70 11.51 -19.41
N VAL A 353 18.03 10.62 -18.67
CA VAL A 353 17.24 10.93 -17.48
C VAL A 353 17.90 10.29 -16.27
N GLU A 354 18.66 11.08 -15.51
CA GLU A 354 19.29 10.58 -14.27
C GLU A 354 18.27 10.58 -13.14
N ILE A 355 18.13 9.42 -12.47
CA ILE A 355 17.10 9.19 -11.47
C ILE A 355 17.53 8.09 -10.48
N ASP A 356 17.09 8.17 -9.23
CA ASP A 356 17.23 7.08 -8.26
C ASP A 356 15.99 6.17 -8.25
N ILE A 357 16.13 4.95 -7.74
CA ILE A 357 15.03 3.97 -7.71
C ILE A 357 13.80 4.48 -6.92
N GLN A 358 14.02 5.33 -5.91
CA GLN A 358 12.98 5.96 -5.10
C GLN A 358 12.13 6.90 -5.96
N THR A 359 12.78 7.80 -6.67
CA THR A 359 12.15 8.81 -7.53
C THR A 359 11.50 8.14 -8.74
N LEU A 360 12.12 7.09 -9.29
CA LEU A 360 11.51 6.28 -10.33
C LEU A 360 10.21 5.66 -9.84
N THR A 361 10.24 5.04 -8.66
CA THR A 361 9.06 4.41 -8.05
C THR A 361 7.95 5.43 -7.82
N THR A 362 8.19 6.52 -7.09
CA THR A 362 7.14 7.50 -6.78
C THR A 362 6.56 8.19 -8.03
N MET A 363 7.36 8.34 -9.09
CA MET A 363 6.93 8.92 -10.36
C MET A 363 6.02 7.99 -11.14
N PHE A 364 6.43 6.72 -11.31
CA PHE A 364 5.66 5.73 -12.07
C PHE A 364 4.51 5.13 -11.28
N PHE A 365 4.38 5.43 -10.00
CA PHE A 365 3.16 5.19 -9.21
C PHE A 365 2.26 6.44 -9.15
N GLY A 366 2.52 7.47 -9.95
CA GLY A 366 1.67 8.67 -10.01
C GLY A 366 1.70 9.59 -8.79
N TYR A 367 2.36 9.21 -7.68
CA TYR A 367 2.38 9.97 -6.43
C TYR A 367 3.02 11.38 -6.55
N LYS A 368 4.06 11.50 -7.39
CA LYS A 368 4.64 12.80 -7.78
C LYS A 368 4.92 12.85 -9.28
N ARG A 369 4.46 13.91 -9.93
CA ARG A 369 4.59 14.10 -11.38
C ARG A 369 6.02 14.49 -11.81
N PRO A 370 6.47 14.10 -13.02
CA PRO A 370 7.79 14.44 -13.57
C PRO A 370 8.19 15.91 -13.42
N LYS A 371 7.28 16.85 -13.71
CA LYS A 371 7.53 18.30 -13.63
C LYS A 371 7.85 18.75 -12.20
N TYR A 372 7.15 18.21 -11.21
CA TYR A 372 7.43 18.51 -9.80
C TYR A 372 8.80 17.95 -9.40
N LEU A 373 9.10 16.69 -9.76
CA LEU A 373 10.35 16.04 -9.43
C LEU A 373 11.56 16.72 -10.07
N ARG A 374 11.42 17.22 -11.30
CA ARG A 374 12.42 18.10 -11.94
C ARG A 374 12.61 19.40 -11.18
N LYS A 375 11.52 20.08 -10.81
CA LYS A 375 11.55 21.36 -10.08
C LYS A 375 12.32 21.25 -8.76
N ILE A 376 12.22 20.13 -8.06
CA ILE A 376 12.92 19.90 -6.78
C ILE A 376 14.28 19.21 -6.93
N GLY A 377 14.77 19.02 -8.17
CA GLY A 377 16.08 18.43 -8.44
C GLY A 377 16.19 16.92 -8.18
N ARG A 378 15.06 16.20 -8.11
CA ARG A 378 15.04 14.73 -7.97
C ARG A 378 15.23 14.00 -9.31
N ILE A 379 14.99 14.70 -10.42
CA ILE A 379 15.23 14.19 -11.77
C ILE A 379 16.08 15.22 -12.52
N MET A 380 17.12 14.74 -13.21
CA MET A 380 17.94 15.54 -14.10
C MET A 380 17.63 15.17 -15.55
N ALA A 381 16.89 16.04 -16.23
CA ALA A 381 16.53 15.92 -17.64
C ALA A 381 16.18 17.30 -18.22
N ASN A 382 16.18 17.43 -19.55
CA ASN A 382 15.77 18.65 -20.23
C ASN A 382 14.23 18.80 -20.26
N ASP A 383 13.73 20.01 -20.57
CA ASP A 383 12.29 20.30 -20.55
C ASP A 383 11.48 19.49 -21.57
N THR A 384 12.08 19.13 -22.71
CA THR A 384 11.43 18.32 -23.74
C THR A 384 11.19 16.90 -23.23
N THR A 385 12.19 16.29 -22.61
CA THR A 385 12.09 14.96 -22.00
C THR A 385 11.08 14.93 -20.85
N ILE A 386 11.05 15.97 -19.99
CA ILE A 386 10.05 16.08 -18.93
C ILE A 386 8.62 16.14 -19.50
N LYS A 387 8.40 16.86 -20.61
CA LYS A 387 7.10 16.88 -21.29
C LYS A 387 6.72 15.52 -21.87
N GLN A 388 7.68 14.76 -22.40
CA GLN A 388 7.43 13.37 -22.86
C GLN A 388 7.04 12.48 -21.67
N LEU A 389 7.76 12.55 -20.55
CA LEU A 389 7.43 11.80 -19.33
C LEU A 389 6.03 12.11 -18.80
N GLU A 390 5.61 13.39 -18.80
CA GLU A 390 4.27 13.77 -18.35
C GLU A 390 3.15 13.15 -19.19
N LYS A 391 3.38 12.98 -20.50
CA LYS A 391 2.40 12.38 -21.41
C LYS A 391 2.43 10.86 -21.38
N MET A 392 3.61 10.28 -21.14
CA MET A 392 3.83 8.84 -21.10
C MET A 392 3.16 8.18 -19.88
N ILE A 393 3.18 8.84 -18.73
CA ILE A 393 2.74 8.28 -17.44
C ILE A 393 1.26 8.59 -17.20
N PRO A 394 0.39 7.58 -17.00
CA PRO A 394 -1.00 7.78 -16.60
C PRO A 394 -1.13 8.73 -15.40
N ASN A 395 -2.24 9.47 -15.35
CA ASN A 395 -2.47 10.49 -14.32
C ASN A 395 -3.75 10.15 -13.53
N GLU A 396 -3.62 9.15 -12.66
CA GLU A 396 -4.67 8.73 -11.72
C GLU A 396 -4.15 8.82 -10.29
N THR A 397 -5.03 9.17 -9.36
CA THR A 397 -4.72 9.26 -7.93
C THR A 397 -4.58 7.86 -7.34
N PRO A 398 -3.45 7.52 -6.68
CA PRO A 398 -3.29 6.27 -5.97
C PRO A 398 -4.34 6.08 -4.86
N TYR A 399 -4.89 4.87 -4.77
CA TYR A 399 -5.71 4.45 -3.64
C TYR A 399 -5.08 3.22 -2.97
N PHE A 400 -5.00 3.22 -1.64
CA PHE A 400 -4.55 2.05 -0.89
C PHE A 400 -5.08 2.02 0.54
N SER A 401 -5.92 1.04 0.89
CA SER A 401 -6.57 0.96 2.20
C SER A 401 -6.18 -0.22 3.08
N ASP A 402 -5.28 -1.07 2.59
CA ASP A 402 -4.87 -2.30 3.24
C ASP A 402 -3.75 -2.08 4.28
N TYR A 403 -3.71 -2.93 5.30
CA TYR A 403 -2.67 -2.94 6.33
C TYR A 403 -2.12 -4.36 6.50
N PHE A 404 -0.80 -4.55 6.46
CA PHE A 404 -0.13 -5.83 6.67
C PHE A 404 1.27 -5.68 7.28
#